data_AF-A0A512NRJ8-F1
#
_entry.id   AF-A0A512NRJ8-F1
#
_cell.length_a   1.000
_cell.length_b   1.000
_cell.length_c   1.000
_cell.angle_alpha   90.00
_cell.angle_beta   90.00
_cell.angle_gamma   90.00
#
_symmetry.space_group_name_H-M   'P 1'
#
loop_
_entity.id
_entity.type
_entity.pdbx_description
1 polymer ?
#
loop_
_entity_poly.entity_id
_entity_poly.type
_entity_poly.pdbx_seq_one_letter_code
_entity_poly.pdbx_strand_id
1 'polypeptide(L)' 'MPEMSGFELLSTLKEHGNELPVVFLTGHSQAEHELQALDHGAIDFVDKARGMDVLAHRYI' A
#
# COMPACT_ATOMS: atom_id res chain seq x y z
N MET A 1 0.03 11.51 4.51
CA MET A 1 0.66 11.87 5.79
C MET A 1 1.69 12.92 5.47
N PRO A 2 1.60 14.14 6.05
CA PRO A 2 2.42 15.26 5.62
C PRO A 2 3.91 15.12 6.01
N GLU A 3 4.24 14.26 6.96
CA GLU A 3 5.61 14.11 7.49
C GLU A 3 6.33 12.83 7.01
N MET A 4 5.59 11.82 6.57
CA MET A 4 6.14 10.51 6.17
C MET A 4 5.32 9.93 5.03
N SER A 5 5.99 9.38 4.03
CA SER A 5 5.37 8.64 2.93
C SER A 5 4.90 7.25 3.39
N GLY A 6 3.93 6.66 2.66
CA GLY A 6 3.52 5.28 2.94
C GLY A 6 4.65 4.27 2.76
N PHE A 7 5.61 4.56 1.86
CA PHE A 7 6.78 3.72 1.62
C PHE A 7 7.75 3.73 2.79
N GLU A 8 8.06 4.91 3.33
CA GLU A 8 8.87 5.05 4.54
C GLU A 8 8.24 4.29 5.71
N LEU A 9 6.92 4.40 5.88
CA LEU A 9 6.19 3.65 6.89
C LEU A 9 6.34 2.13 6.69
N LEU A 10 6.16 1.62 5.46
CA LEU A 10 6.33 0.19 5.17
C LEU A 10 7.73 -0.30 5.50
N SER A 11 8.76 0.45 5.08
CA SER A 11 10.16 0.12 5.39
C SER A 11 10.39 0.08 6.91
N THR A 12 9.92 1.08 7.64
CA THR A 12 10.01 1.12 9.10
C THR A 12 9.28 -0.06 9.76
N LEU A 13 8.09 -0.43 9.30
CA LEU A 13 7.37 -1.59 9.85
C LEU A 13 8.17 -2.89 9.65
N LYS A 14 8.75 -3.08 8.46
CA LYS A 14 9.58 -4.25 8.16
C LYS A 14 10.86 -4.30 9.00
N GLU A 15 11.53 -3.17 9.19
CA GLU A 15 12.71 -3.07 10.05
C GLU A 15 12.42 -3.44 11.51
N HIS A 16 11.20 -3.18 11.98
CA HIS A 16 10.74 -3.60 13.32
C HIS A 16 10.25 -5.06 13.38
N GLY A 17 10.41 -5.84 12.30
CA GLY A 17 9.98 -7.24 12.24
C GLY A 17 8.46 -7.42 12.14
N ASN A 18 7.74 -6.40 11.67
CA ASN A 18 6.30 -6.52 11.47
C ASN A 18 6.00 -7.32 10.18
N GLU A 19 5.29 -8.44 10.32
CA GLU A 19 4.92 -9.32 9.20
C GLU A 19 3.46 -9.12 8.73
N LEU A 20 2.77 -8.10 9.24
CA LEU A 20 1.39 -7.82 8.83
C LEU A 20 1.33 -7.47 7.34
N PRO A 21 0.36 -8.03 6.60
CA PRO A 21 0.15 -7.69 5.20
C PRO A 21 -0.25 -6.21 5.07
N VAL A 22 0.44 -5.49 4.18
CA VAL A 22 0.17 -4.08 3.90
C VAL A 22 -0.41 -3.90 2.50
N VAL A 23 -1.54 -3.21 2.41
CA VAL A 23 -2.16 -2.78 1.16
C VAL A 23 -2.03 -1.26 1.03
N PHE A 24 -1.55 -0.78 -0.11
CA PHE A 24 -1.44 0.65 -0.38
C PHE A 24 -2.75 1.19 -0.94
N LEU A 25 -3.17 2.35 -0.44
CA LEU A 25 -4.29 3.10 -1.00
C LEU A 25 -3.79 4.43 -1.53
N THR A 26 -4.04 4.75 -2.80
CA THR A 26 -3.61 6.02 -3.43
C THR A 26 -4.76 6.83 -4.03
N GLY A 27 -4.68 8.16 -3.97
CA GLY A 27 -5.56 9.06 -4.75
C GLY A 27 -4.97 9.45 -6.11
N HIS A 28 -3.72 9.04 -6.38
CA HIS A 28 -3.00 9.29 -7.63
C HIS A 28 -2.39 7.97 -8.09
N SER A 29 -3.06 7.29 -9.01
CA SER A 29 -2.63 6.02 -9.59
C SER A 29 -1.63 6.27 -10.73
N GLN A 30 -0.34 6.27 -10.41
CA GLN A 30 0.72 6.15 -11.41
C GLN A 30 1.27 4.72 -11.31
N ALA A 31 1.40 4.03 -12.45
CA ALA A 31 1.86 2.64 -12.51
C ALA A 31 3.22 2.42 -11.83
N GLU A 32 4.07 3.45 -11.86
CA GLU A 32 5.39 3.45 -11.22
C GLU A 32 5.30 3.29 -9.68
N HIS A 33 4.32 3.93 -9.04
CA HIS A 33 4.12 3.82 -7.60
C HIS A 33 3.54 2.46 -7.19
N GLU A 34 2.73 1.86 -8.05
CA GLU A 34 2.18 0.53 -7.84
C GLU A 34 3.29 -0.53 -7.87
N LEU A 35 4.14 -0.50 -8.90
CA LEU A 35 5.31 -1.37 -8.98
C LEU A 35 6.24 -1.20 -7.79
N GLN A 36 6.54 0.05 -7.41
CA GLN A 36 7.36 0.34 -6.25
C GLN A 36 6.79 -0.27 -4.96
N ALA A 37 5.47 -0.22 -4.75
CA ALA A 37 4.84 -0.78 -3.55
C ALA A 37 4.98 -2.29 -3.49
N LEU A 38 4.75 -2.97 -4.62
CA LEU A 38 4.91 -4.41 -4.73
C LEU A 38 6.37 -4.83 -4.51
N ASP A 39 7.33 -4.11 -5.08
CA ASP A 39 8.77 -4.35 -4.88
C ASP A 39 9.18 -4.17 -3.41
N HIS A 40 8.57 -3.21 -2.71
CA HIS A 40 8.79 -3.02 -1.28
C HIS A 40 8.01 -4.03 -0.42
N GLY A 41 7.27 -4.94 -1.03
CA GLY A 41 6.54 -6.05 -0.40
C GLY A 41 5.19 -5.67 0.20
N ALA A 42 4.52 -4.67 -0.37
CA ALA A 42 3.09 -4.57 -0.25
C ALA A 42 2.43 -5.79 -0.91
N ILE A 43 1.31 -6.24 -0.37
CA ILE A 43 0.57 -7.38 -0.93
C ILE A 43 -0.43 -6.96 -2.01
N ASP A 44 -0.81 -5.68 -2.03
CA ASP A 44 -1.71 -5.10 -3.01
C ASP A 44 -1.61 -3.56 -3.03
N PHE A 45 -2.12 -2.97 -4.10
CA PHE A 45 -2.16 -1.55 -4.35
C PHE A 45 -3.50 -1.19 -4.97
N VAL A 46 -4.25 -0.29 -4.33
CA VAL A 46 -5.64 0.00 -4.70
C VAL A 46 -5.86 1.51 -4.82
N ASP A 47 -6.50 1.92 -5.92
CA ASP A 47 -6.96 3.29 -6.10
C ASP A 47 -8.07 3.62 -5.10
N LYS A 48 -7.89 4.65 -4.28
CA LYS A 48 -8.85 5.12 -3.27
C LYS A 48 -10.21 5.46 -3.86
N ALA A 49 -10.27 6.03 -5.06
CA ALA A 49 -11.52 6.39 -5.72
C ALA A 49 -12.36 5.16 -6.09
N ARG A 50 -11.71 4.00 -6.26
CA ARG A 50 -12.36 2.71 -6.56
C ARG A 50 -12.30 1.73 -5.39
N GLY A 51 -11.65 2.11 -4.30
CA GLY A 51 -10.96 1.16 -3.44
C GLY A 51 -11.84 0.42 -2.45
N MET A 52 -12.97 0.98 -2.04
CA MET A 52 -13.79 0.32 -1.01
C MET A 52 -14.45 -0.96 -1.53
N ASP A 53 -15.04 -0.93 -2.72
CA ASP A 53 -15.70 -2.11 -3.29
C ASP A 53 -14.68 -3.18 -3.69
N VAL A 54 -13.51 -2.77 -4.20
CA VAL A 54 -12.43 -3.67 -4.60
C VAL A 54 -11.83 -4.38 -3.38
N LEU A 55 -11.59 -3.65 -2.29
CA LEU A 55 -11.08 -4.23 -1.05
C LEU A 55 -12.08 -5.22 -0.45
N ALA A 56 -13.36 -4.85 -0.41
CA ALA A 56 -14.42 -5.74 0.09
C ALA A 56 -14.49 -7.03 -0.72
N HIS A 57 -14.35 -6.97 -2.05
CA HIS A 57 -14.39 -8.18 -2.88
C HIS A 57 -13.13 -9.05 -2.80
N ARG A 58 -11.95 -8.45 -2.57
CA ARG A 58 -10.67 -9.19 -2.54
C ARG A 58 -10.38 -9.87 -1.20
N TYR A 59 -10.92 -9.33 -0.10
CA TYR A 59 -10.46 -9.68 1.26
C TYR A 59 -11.57 -9.99 2.27
N ILE A 60 -12.85 -9.87 1.88
CA ILE A 60 -14.02 -10.22 2.71
C ILE A 60 -14.88 -11.23 1.95
#